data_AF-A0A382WJU2-F1
#
_entry.id   AF-A0A382WJU2-F1
#
_cell.length_a   1.000
_cell.length_b   1.000
_cell.length_c   1.000
_cell.angle_alpha   90.00
_cell.angle_beta   90.00
_cell.angle_gamma   90.00
#
_symmetry.space_group_name_H-M   'P 1'
#
loop_
_entity.id
_entity.type
_entity.pdbx_description
1 polymer ?
#
loop_
_entity_poly.entity_id
_entity_poly.type
_entity_poly.pdbx_seq_one_letter_code
_entity_poly.pdbx_strand_id
1 'polypeptide(L)'
;MIPITSGRILWNDEDLLSFNKSKMQKIRKEIQMIFQDPLASLNPRMNIGEIISEPLKTHYPKFGNNKIKNEVKEMMIKVGLLPNLINRYPHEFSGGQCQRIGIARALILKPKLII
;
A
#
# COMPACT_ATOMS: atom_id res chain seq x y z
N MET A 1 5.17 -5.35 14.78
CA MET A 1 6.30 -4.39 14.75
C MET A 1 7.38 -4.99 15.62
N ILE A 2 8.62 -5.06 15.14
CA ILE A 2 9.72 -5.63 15.92
C ILE A 2 9.94 -4.73 17.14
N PRO A 3 10.02 -5.27 18.37
CA PRO A 3 10.27 -4.46 19.55
C PRO A 3 11.62 -3.76 19.43
N ILE A 4 11.63 -2.46 19.73
CA ILE A 4 12.84 -1.63 19.66
C ILE A 4 13.55 -1.73 21.01
N THR A 5 14.81 -2.15 21.00
CA THR A 5 15.60 -2.33 22.22
C THR A 5 16.15 -1.00 22.76
N SER A 6 16.61 -0.11 21.87
CA SER A 6 17.12 1.23 22.22
C SER A 6 17.18 2.11 20.96
N GLY A 7 17.41 3.42 21.16
CA GLY A 7 17.53 4.40 20.08
C GLY A 7 16.28 5.27 19.89
N ARG A 8 16.30 6.11 18.85
CA ARG A 8 15.20 7.00 18.46
C ARG A 8 14.95 6.91 16.95
N ILE A 9 13.70 7.04 16.54
CA ILE A 9 13.33 7.08 15.13
C ILE A 9 12.60 8.40 14.88
N LEU A 10 13.26 9.33 14.19
CA LEU A 10 12.72 10.66 13.95
C LEU A 10 12.00 10.73 12.60
N TRP A 11 10.80 11.28 12.60
CA TRP A 11 10.04 11.64 11.40
C TRP A 11 9.61 13.09 11.49
N ASN A 12 10.14 13.96 10.63
CA ASN A 12 9.96 15.42 10.70
C ASN A 12 10.24 15.96 12.12
N ASP A 13 11.40 15.61 12.68
CA ASP A 13 11.88 16.01 14.02
C ASP A 13 11.06 15.49 15.22
N GLU A 14 10.04 14.66 14.97
CA GLU A 14 9.25 14.02 16.01
C GLU A 14 9.63 12.55 16.20
N ASP A 15 9.77 12.09 17.44
CA ASP A 15 10.11 10.69 17.74
C ASP A 15 8.87 9.78 17.58
N LEU A 16 8.93 8.87 16.60
CA LEU A 16 7.89 7.89 16.31
C LEU A 16 7.56 7.00 17.52
N LEU A 17 8.53 6.77 18.41
CA LEU A 17 8.35 5.95 19.62
C LEU A 17 7.35 6.56 20.60
N SER A 18 7.18 7.88 20.58
CA SER A 18 6.26 8.60 21.45
C SER A 18 4.81 8.66 20.94
N PHE A 19 4.55 8.12 19.75
CA PHE A 19 3.26 8.31 19.08
C PHE A 19 2.21 7.33 19.58
N ASN A 20 1.01 7.85 19.86
CA ASN A 20 -0.16 7.02 20.07
C ASN A 20 -0.66 6.37 18.75
N LYS A 21 -1.59 5.43 18.87
CA LYS A 21 -2.14 4.67 17.73
C LYS A 21 -2.72 5.57 16.63
N SER A 22 -3.39 6.66 16.99
CA SER A 22 -4.02 7.58 16.03
C SER A 22 -2.98 8.37 15.24
N LYS A 23 -1.96 8.91 15.92
CA LYS A 23 -0.86 9.63 15.27
C LYS A 23 -0.06 8.67 14.37
N MET A 24 0.24 7.48 14.86
CA MET A 24 0.90 6.42 14.09
C MET A 24 0.11 6.04 12.82
N GLN A 25 -1.22 5.98 12.89
CA GLN A 25 -2.05 5.68 11.71
C GLN A 25 -1.98 6.78 10.64
N LYS A 26 -1.83 8.06 11.03
CA LYS A 26 -1.60 9.15 10.08
C LYS A 26 -0.23 9.04 9.41
N ILE A 27 0.82 8.76 10.18
CA ILE A 27 2.18 8.60 9.65
C ILE A 27 2.31 7.39 8.72
N ARG A 28 1.62 6.29 9.02
CA ARG A 28 1.59 5.13 8.13
C ARG A 28 1.06 5.44 6.74
N LYS A 29 0.31 6.53 6.55
CA LYS A 29 -0.07 6.97 5.20
C LYS A 29 1.09 7.63 4.44
N GLU A 30 2.01 8.26 5.17
CA GLU A 30 3.18 8.94 4.62
C GLU A 30 4.37 8.00 4.39
N ILE A 31 4.45 6.91 5.16
CA ILE A 31 5.50 5.89 5.06
C ILE A 31 4.88 4.57 4.65
N GLN A 32 5.26 4.08 3.47
CA GLN A 32 4.80 2.79 2.95
C GLN A 32 5.97 1.84 2.77
N MET A 33 5.69 0.54 2.79
CA MET A 33 6.70 -0.51 2.69
C MET A 33 6.38 -1.43 1.52
N ILE A 34 7.41 -1.84 0.80
CA ILE A 34 7.35 -2.84 -0.27
C ILE A 34 8.20 -4.03 0.16
N PHE A 35 7.56 -5.19 0.34
CA PHE A 35 8.25 -6.39 0.78
C PHE A 35 9.05 -7.03 -0.36
N GLN A 36 10.16 -7.67 -0.01
CA GLN A 36 11.05 -8.36 -0.95
C GLN A 36 10.38 -9.57 -1.62
N ASP A 37 9.51 -10.29 -0.89
CA ASP A 37 8.65 -11.33 -1.44
C ASP A 37 7.29 -10.72 -1.81
N PRO A 38 7.01 -10.49 -3.09
CA PRO A 38 5.77 -9.87 -3.49
C PRO A 38 4.57 -10.77 -3.22
N LEU A 39 4.67 -12.06 -3.50
CA LEU A 39 3.52 -12.95 -3.45
C LEU A 39 3.07 -13.21 -2.01
N ALA A 40 4.02 -13.42 -1.10
CA ALA A 40 3.73 -13.60 0.33
C ALA A 40 3.12 -12.34 0.96
N SER A 41 3.40 -11.15 0.40
CA SER A 41 2.85 -9.89 0.89
C SER A 41 1.42 -9.59 0.42
N LEU A 42 0.89 -10.35 -0.54
CA LEU A 42 -0.45 -10.18 -1.10
C LEU A 42 -1.44 -11.16 -0.48
N ASN A 43 -2.67 -10.70 -0.21
CA ASN A 43 -3.73 -11.59 0.24
C ASN A 43 -4.30 -12.38 -0.96
N PRO A 44 -4.15 -13.72 -1.02
CA PRO A 44 -4.57 -14.50 -2.19
C PRO A 44 -6.09 -14.56 -2.37
N ARG A 45 -6.87 -14.19 -1.34
CA ARG A 45 -8.34 -14.15 -1.40
C ARG A 45 -8.89 -12.85 -1.97
N MET A 46 -8.02 -11.86 -2.22
CA MET A 46 -8.40 -10.55 -2.76
C MET A 46 -7.96 -10.47 -4.21
N ASN A 47 -8.79 -9.86 -5.06
CA ASN A 47 -8.36 -9.50 -6.42
C ASN A 47 -7.42 -8.28 -6.39
N ILE A 48 -6.75 -8.01 -7.51
CA ILE A 48 -5.77 -6.91 -7.61
C ILE A 48 -6.39 -5.55 -7.29
N GLY A 49 -7.63 -5.31 -7.73
CA GLY A 49 -8.35 -4.08 -7.42
C GLY A 49 -8.59 -3.89 -5.93
N GLU A 50 -8.95 -4.96 -5.23
CA GLU A 50 -9.13 -4.96 -3.78
C GLU A 50 -7.81 -4.72 -3.04
N ILE A 51 -6.74 -5.39 -3.48
CA ILE A 51 -5.39 -5.25 -2.91
C ILE A 51 -4.89 -3.80 -3.03
N ILE A 52 -4.96 -3.22 -4.23
CA ILE A 52 -4.47 -1.86 -4.48
C ILE A 52 -5.39 -0.81 -3.81
N SER A 53 -6.70 -1.08 -3.70
CA SER A 53 -7.64 -0.15 -3.04
C SER A 53 -7.68 -0.23 -1.51
N GLU A 54 -7.17 -1.30 -0.90
CA GLU A 54 -7.22 -1.52 0.55
C GLU A 54 -6.66 -0.34 1.35
N PRO A 55 -5.48 0.24 1.02
CA PRO A 55 -4.98 1.42 1.70
C PRO A 55 -5.88 2.65 1.54
N LEU A 56 -6.51 2.84 0.38
CA LEU A 56 -7.45 3.94 0.15
C LEU A 56 -8.70 3.79 1.03
N LYS A 57 -9.26 2.59 1.15
CA LYS A 57 -10.42 2.32 2.00
C LYS A 57 -10.10 2.55 3.48
N THR A 58 -8.90 2.15 3.90
CA THR A 58 -8.43 2.30 5.29
C THR A 58 -8.17 3.76 5.66
N HIS A 59 -7.52 4.54 4.80
CA HIS A 59 -7.10 5.91 5.12
C HIS A 59 -8.03 7.01 4.60
N TYR A 60 -8.93 6.70 3.65
CA TYR A 60 -9.90 7.63 3.06
C TYR A 60 -11.31 7.02 2.99
N PRO A 61 -11.93 6.68 4.13
CA PRO A 61 -13.23 5.98 4.16
C PRO A 61 -14.38 6.78 3.54
N LYS A 62 -14.21 8.10 3.33
CA LYS A 62 -15.19 8.97 2.68
C LYS A 62 -15.15 8.90 1.14
N PHE A 63 -14.17 8.21 0.55
CA PHE A 63 -14.10 8.10 -0.91
C PHE A 63 -15.18 7.14 -1.42
N GLY A 64 -15.93 7.58 -2.43
CA GLY A 64 -16.90 6.73 -3.12
C GLY A 64 -16.22 5.67 -4.00
N ASN A 65 -16.93 4.57 -4.25
CA ASN A 65 -16.43 3.42 -5.01
C ASN A 65 -15.91 3.79 -6.41
N ASN A 66 -16.58 4.70 -7.12
CA ASN A 66 -16.14 5.14 -8.45
C ASN A 66 -14.79 5.85 -8.39
N LYS A 67 -14.57 6.71 -7.39
CA LYS A 67 -13.29 7.41 -7.20
C LYS A 67 -12.17 6.41 -6.91
N ILE A 68 -12.41 5.47 -5.99
CA ILE A 68 -11.44 4.41 -5.66
C ILE A 68 -11.09 3.60 -6.90
N LYS A 69 -12.09 3.18 -7.68
CA LYS A 69 -11.88 2.38 -8.89
C LYS A 69 -11.04 3.14 -9.93
N ASN A 70 -11.26 4.44 -10.09
CA ASN A 70 -10.48 5.27 -11.03
C ASN A 70 -9.02 5.41 -10.57
N GLU A 71 -8.78 5.73 -9.30
CA GLU A 71 -7.42 5.84 -8.73
C GLU A 71 -6.65 4.52 -8.87
N VAL A 72 -7.31 3.37 -8.64
CA VAL A 72 -6.69 2.05 -8.83
C VAL A 72 -6.30 1.83 -10.30
N LYS A 73 -7.21 2.13 -11.24
CA LYS A 73 -6.91 1.96 -12.67
C LYS A 73 -5.75 2.84 -13.12
N GLU A 74 -5.73 4.11 -12.69
CA GLU A 74 -4.63 5.03 -12.97
C GLU A 74 -3.31 4.52 -12.39
N MET A 75 -3.33 4.00 -11.16
CA MET A 75 -2.14 3.43 -10.53
C MET A 75 -1.67 2.17 -11.24
N MET A 76 -2.58 1.28 -11.66
CA MET A 76 -2.23 0.11 -12.46
C MET A 76 -1.49 0.53 -13.74
N ILE A 77 -1.98 1.54 -14.47
CA ILE A 77 -1.30 2.06 -15.67
C ILE A 77 0.10 2.57 -15.31
N LYS A 78 0.24 3.37 -14.24
CA LYS A 78 1.52 3.94 -13.81
C LYS A 78 2.58 2.89 -13.50
N VAL A 79 2.18 1.75 -12.95
CA VAL A 79 3.12 0.64 -12.67
C VAL A 79 3.26 -0.32 -13.85
N GLY A 80 2.59 -0.10 -14.98
CA GLY A 80 2.68 -0.98 -16.16
C GLY A 80 1.79 -2.23 -16.10
N LEU A 81 0.64 -2.14 -15.42
CA LEU A 81 -0.39 -3.17 -15.39
C LEU A 81 -1.63 -2.72 -16.17
N LEU A 82 -2.26 -3.63 -16.89
CA LEU A 82 -3.45 -3.32 -17.67
C LEU A 82 -4.69 -3.24 -16.76
N PRO A 83 -5.47 -2.14 -16.80
CA PRO A 83 -6.67 -1.95 -15.96
C PRO A 83 -7.77 -2.99 -16.12
N ASN A 84 -7.83 -3.70 -17.24
CA ASN A 84 -8.80 -4.77 -17.47
C ASN A 84 -8.52 -6.02 -16.62
N LEU A 85 -7.31 -6.14 -16.06
CA LEU A 85 -6.91 -7.22 -15.15
C LEU A 85 -7.28 -6.95 -13.67
N ILE A 86 -8.01 -5.86 -13.39
CA ILE A 86 -8.33 -5.43 -12.02
C ILE A 86 -9.04 -6.50 -11.18
N ASN A 87 -9.82 -7.38 -11.80
CA ASN A 87 -10.57 -8.45 -11.13
C ASN A 87 -9.81 -9.78 -11.04
N ARG A 88 -8.56 -9.83 -11.53
CA ARG A 88 -7.71 -11.03 -11.45
C ARG A 88 -7.11 -11.18 -10.06
N TYR A 89 -6.65 -12.38 -9.72
CA TYR A 89 -6.04 -12.73 -8.46
C TYR A 89 -4.52 -12.84 -8.57
N PRO A 90 -3.76 -12.69 -7.46
CA PRO A 90 -2.30 -12.70 -7.48
C PRO A 90 -1.66 -13.91 -8.18
N HIS A 91 -2.25 -15.10 -8.05
CA HIS A 91 -1.72 -16.33 -8.65
C HIS A 91 -1.81 -16.36 -10.19
N GLU A 92 -2.57 -15.44 -10.79
CA GLU A 92 -2.70 -15.30 -12.25
C GLU A 92 -1.62 -14.39 -12.86
N PHE A 93 -0.68 -13.90 -12.04
CA PHE A 93 0.39 -12.98 -12.44
C PHE A 93 1.77 -13.59 -12.26
N SER A 94 2.71 -13.16 -13.11
CA SER A 94 4.14 -13.45 -12.92
C SER A 94 4.69 -12.78 -11.66
N GLY A 95 5.82 -13.27 -11.13
CA GLY A 95 6.48 -12.67 -9.96
C GLY A 95 6.76 -11.17 -10.11
N GLY A 96 7.25 -10.73 -11.28
CA GLY A 96 7.48 -9.31 -11.55
C GLY A 96 6.20 -8.48 -11.62
N GLN A 97 5.08 -9.07 -12.07
CA GLN A 97 3.77 -8.40 -11.99
C GLN A 97 3.26 -8.33 -10.55
N CYS A 98 3.45 -9.37 -9.74
CA CYS A 98 3.15 -9.33 -8.30
C CYS A 98 3.95 -8.25 -7.59
N GLN A 99 5.23 -8.06 -7.96
CA GLN A 99 6.05 -6.95 -7.46
C GLN A 99 5.45 -5.59 -7.81
N ARG A 100 5.02 -5.41 -9.07
CA ARG A 100 4.31 -4.19 -9.49
C ARG A 100 3.00 -3.95 -8.73
N ILE A 101 2.26 -5.01 -8.39
CA ILE A 101 1.05 -4.92 -7.57
C ILE A 101 1.39 -4.43 -6.16
N GLY A 102 2.45 -4.97 -5.55
CA GLY A 102 2.94 -4.50 -4.24
C GLY A 102 3.36 -3.03 -4.27
N ILE A 103 4.11 -2.63 -5.32
CA ILE A 103 4.49 -1.23 -5.57
C ILE A 103 3.24 -0.34 -5.72
N ALA A 104 2.25 -0.76 -6.52
CA ALA A 104 1.01 -0.01 -6.73
C ALA A 104 0.24 0.19 -5.41
N ARG A 105 0.12 -0.87 -4.60
CA ARG A 105 -0.52 -0.81 -3.29
C ARG A 105 0.17 0.20 -2.36
N ALA A 106 1.50 0.24 -2.34
CA ALA A 106 2.24 1.24 -1.55
C ALA A 106 2.05 2.67 -2.11
N LEU A 107 2.17 2.84 -3.43
CA LEU A 107 2.13 4.15 -4.08
C LEU A 107 0.75 4.81 -4.09
N ILE A 108 -0.35 4.05 -3.96
CA ILE A 108 -1.72 4.57 -4.05
C ILE A 108 -2.02 5.68 -3.02
N LEU A 109 -1.33 5.66 -1.88
CA LEU A 109 -1.47 6.69 -0.84
C LEU A 109 -0.67 7.96 -1.11
N LYS A 110 0.18 7.96 -2.16
CA LYS A 110 1.15 9.02 -2.46
C LYS A 110 2.06 9.28 -1.25
N PRO A 111 2.79 8.25 -0.77
CA PRO A 111 3.63 8.37 0.42
C PRO A 111 4.82 9.32 0.17
N LYS A 112 5.37 9.87 1.25
CA LYS A 112 6.60 10.67 1.25
C LYS A 112 7.85 9.78 1.28
N LEU A 113 7.76 8.61 1.91
CA LEU A 113 8.84 7.63 2.00
C LEU A 113 8.32 6.23 1.64
N ILE A 114 9.14 5.52 0.88
CA ILE A 114 8.97 4.09 0.58
C ILE A 114 10.19 3.37 1.11
N ILE A 115 9.95 2.25 1.79
CA ILE A 115 10.97 1.34 2.31
C ILE A 115 10.90 0.02 1.55
#